data_AF-A0AAU8JG84-F1
#
_entry.id   AF-A0AAU8JG84-F1
#
_cell.length_a   1.000
_cell.length_b   1.000
_cell.length_c   1.000
_cell.angle_alpha   90.00
_cell.angle_beta   90.00
_cell.angle_gamma   90.00
#
_symmetry.space_group_name_H-M   'P 1'
#
loop_
_entity.id
_entity.type
_entity.pdbx_description
1 polymer ?
#
loop_
_entity_poly.entity_id
_entity_poly.type
_entity_poly.pdbx_seq_one_letter_code
_entity_poly.pdbx_strand_id
1 'polypeptide(L)' 'MQRLDEAFYQLLESENGHITLIQLATTARVDAEVTRAYLEHQAKAFDATLEVDADGDFFYRFPKLHQGNQ' A
#
# COMPACT_ATOMS: atom_id res chain seq x y z
N MET A 1 9.18 -8.71 -8.39
CA MET A 1 8.74 -7.31 -8.20
C MET A 1 7.43 -6.99 -8.91
N GLN A 2 7.19 -7.46 -10.15
CA GLN A 2 5.93 -7.17 -10.89
C GLN A 2 4.65 -7.48 -10.09
N ARG A 3 4.58 -8.63 -9.39
CA ARG A 3 3.42 -9.01 -8.56
C ARG A 3 3.09 -8.03 -7.42
N LEU A 4 4.11 -7.42 -6.80
CA LEU A 4 3.90 -6.44 -5.73
C LEU A 4 3.41 -5.12 -6.30
N ASP A 5 3.94 -4.70 -7.45
CA ASP A 5 3.50 -3.52 -8.19
C ASP A 5 2.04 -3.65 -8.61
N GLU A 6 1.68 -4.77 -9.26
CA GLU A 6 0.31 -5.05 -9.68
C GLU A 6 -0.66 -5.07 -8.48
N ALA A 7 -0.30 -5.78 -7.42
CA ALA A 7 -1.10 -5.85 -6.20
C ALA A 7 -1.23 -4.46 -5.54
N PHE A 8 -0.16 -3.68 -5.53
CA PHE A 8 -0.14 -2.34 -4.96
C PHE A 8 -1.08 -1.41 -5.70
N TYR A 9 -0.98 -1.31 -7.03
CA TYR A 9 -1.89 -0.47 -7.82
C TYR A 9 -3.35 -0.93 -7.69
N GLN A 10 -3.58 -2.24 -7.71
CA GLN A 10 -4.94 -2.77 -7.58
C GLN A 10 -5.56 -2.44 -6.21
N LEU A 11 -4.77 -2.46 -5.13
CA LEU A 11 -5.20 -2.03 -3.79
C LEU A 11 -5.32 -0.51 -3.70
N LEU A 12 -4.44 0.25 -4.35
CA LEU A 12 -4.49 1.70 -4.37
C LEU A 12 -5.81 2.21 -4.98
N GLU A 13 -6.25 1.57 -6.08
CA GLU A 13 -7.52 1.86 -6.74
C GLU A 13 -8.74 1.35 -5.96
N SER A 14 -8.69 0.10 -5.46
CA SER A 14 -9.81 -0.54 -4.74
C SER A 14 -10.05 0.08 -3.37
N GLU A 15 -8.99 0.29 -2.59
CA GLU A 15 -9.05 0.71 -1.19
C GLU A 15 -8.85 2.22 -1.03
N ASN A 16 -8.87 2.96 -2.16
CA ASN A 16 -8.82 4.42 -2.18
C ASN A 16 -7.57 4.96 -1.44
N GLY A 17 -6.44 4.29 -1.63
CA GLY A 17 -5.16 4.65 -1.01
C GLY A 17 -4.86 3.97 0.34
N HIS A 18 -5.76 3.16 0.90
CA HIS A 18 -5.50 2.46 2.17
C HIS A 18 -4.94 1.07 1.91
N ILE A 19 -3.70 0.82 2.33
CA ILE A 19 -3.03 -0.45 2.05
C ILE A 19 -2.41 -0.99 3.34
N THR A 20 -2.87 -2.16 3.76
CA THR A 20 -2.24 -2.92 4.86
C THR A 20 -1.17 -3.87 4.33
N LEU A 21 -0.23 -4.23 5.20
CA LEU A 21 0.78 -5.24 4.90
C LEU A 21 0.14 -6.57 4.51
N ILE A 22 -0.92 -6.97 5.23
CA ILE A 22 -1.60 -8.25 5.02
C ILE A 22 -2.30 -8.27 3.66
N GLN A 23 -3.01 -7.21 3.29
CA GLN A 23 -3.66 -7.12 1.98
C GLN A 23 -2.63 -7.24 0.85
N LEU A 24 -1.52 -6.49 0.94
CA LEU A 24 -0.51 -6.54 -0.11
C LEU A 24 0.17 -7.92 -0.19
N ALA A 25 0.53 -8.52 0.93
CA ALA A 25 1.16 -9.84 0.99
C ALA A 25 0.23 -10.94 0.43
N THR A 26 -1.05 -10.87 0.78
CA THR A 26 -2.06 -11.85 0.35
C THR A 26 -2.38 -11.71 -1.13
N THR A 27 -2.54 -10.47 -1.62
CA THR A 27 -2.82 -10.19 -3.04
C THR A 27 -1.63 -10.55 -3.93
N ALA A 28 -0.42 -10.16 -3.54
CA ALA A 28 0.79 -10.49 -4.30
C ALA A 28 1.22 -11.96 -4.15
N ARG A 29 0.73 -12.64 -3.10
CA ARG A 29 1.17 -13.97 -2.65
C ARG A 29 2.68 -14.03 -2.42
N VAL A 30 3.17 -13.08 -1.64
CA VAL A 30 4.60 -12.91 -1.32
C VAL A 30 4.77 -12.90 0.20
N ASP A 31 5.94 -13.33 0.67
CA ASP A 31 6.32 -13.27 2.08
C ASP A 31 6.15 -11.88 2.69
N ALA A 32 5.76 -11.87 3.97
CA ALA A 32 5.50 -10.65 4.72
C ALA A 32 6.73 -9.76 4.83
N GLU A 33 7.94 -10.32 5.00
CA GLU A 33 9.18 -9.52 5.08
C GLU A 33 9.45 -8.74 3.80
N VAL A 34 9.34 -9.39 2.64
CA VAL A 34 9.56 -8.75 1.33
C VAL A 34 8.49 -7.70 1.06
N THR A 35 7.24 -8.02 1.39
CA THR A 35 6.11 -7.11 1.26
C THR A 35 6.29 -5.87 2.13
N ARG A 36 6.75 -6.04 3.37
CA ARG A 36 6.98 -4.94 4.32
C ARG A 36 8.05 -3.99 3.81
N ALA A 37 9.18 -4.52 3.37
CA ALA A 37 10.25 -3.72 2.79
C ALA A 37 9.79 -2.92 1.56
N TYR A 38 8.98 -3.53 0.70
CA TYR A 38 8.39 -2.85 -0.47
C TYR A 38 7.41 -1.75 -0.06
N LEU A 39 6.48 -2.05 0.85
CA LEU A 39 5.46 -1.10 1.29
C LEU A 39 6.08 0.10 2.04
N GLU A 40 7.09 -0.14 2.89
CA GLU A 40 7.86 0.93 3.55
C GLU A 40 8.61 1.81 2.54
N HIS A 41 9.14 1.20 1.46
CA HIS A 41 9.82 1.95 0.41
C HIS A 41 8.85 2.82 -0.39
N GLN A 42 7.71 2.25 -0.82
CA GLN A 42 6.63 2.99 -1.49
C GLN A 42 6.09 4.10 -0.59
N ALA A 43 5.87 3.82 0.70
CA ALA A 43 5.40 4.82 1.65
C ALA A 43 6.34 6.02 1.74
N LYS A 44 7.66 5.79 1.78
CA LYS A 44 8.64 6.89 1.74
C LYS A 44 8.68 7.61 0.39
N ALA A 45 8.52 6.90 -0.71
CA ALA A 45 8.55 7.49 -2.06
C ALA A 45 7.33 8.38 -2.35
N PHE A 46 6.16 7.98 -1.83
CA PHE A 46 4.87 8.64 -2.06
C PHE A 46 4.40 9.48 -0.87
N ASP A 47 5.25 9.70 0.14
CA ASP A 47 4.93 10.42 1.37
C ASP A 47 3.65 9.89 2.07
N ALA A 48 3.50 8.56 2.06
CA ALA A 48 2.36 7.90 2.68
C ALA A 48 2.45 7.98 4.20
N THR A 49 1.29 8.17 4.84
CA THR A 49 1.19 8.25 6.29
C THR A 49 0.85 6.88 6.86
N LEU A 50 1.57 6.45 7.90
CA LEU A 50 1.18 5.27 8.67
C LEU A 50 0.11 5.69 9.68
N GLU A 51 -1.10 5.16 9.52
CA GLU A 51 -2.22 5.38 10.41
C GLU A 51 -2.62 4.06 11.08
N VAL A 52 -3.40 4.16 12.16
CA VAL A 52 -3.97 3.02 12.87
C VAL A 52 -5.48 3.12 12.79
N ASP A 53 -6.16 2.02 12.49
CA ASP A 53 -7.61 1.99 12.42
C ASP A 53 -8.22 1.86 13.83
N ALA A 54 -9.54 1.97 13.93
CA ALA A 54 -10.28 1.83 15.17
C ALA A 54 -10.11 0.44 15.82
N ASP A 55 -9.79 -0.59 15.03
CA ASP A 55 -9.50 -1.94 15.53
C ASP A 55 -8.07 -2.08 16.10
N GLY A 56 -7.21 -1.08 15.89
CA GLY A 56 -5.81 -1.12 16.30
C GLY A 56 -4.85 -1.67 15.24
N ASP A 57 -5.34 -1.92 14.03
CA ASP A 57 -4.55 -2.38 12.89
C ASP A 57 -3.83 -1.23 12.17
N PHE A 58 -2.57 -1.48 11.80
CA PHE A 58 -1.75 -0.50 11.09
C PHE A 58 -1.99 -0.56 9.58
N PHE A 59 -2.25 0.59 8.98
CA PHE A 59 -2.37 0.73 7.53
C PHE A 59 -1.59 1.94 7.01
N TYR A 60 -1.09 1.82 5.78
CA TYR A 60 -0.48 2.94 5.09
C TYR A 60 -1.55 3.65 4.27
N ARG A 61 -1.67 4.95 4.49
CA ARG A 61 -2.51 5.83 3.69
C ARG A 61 -1.67 6.56 2.68
N PHE A 62 -1.81 6.15 1.43
CA PHE A 62 -1.23 6.82 0.29
C PHE A 62 -2.10 8.02 -0.10
N PRO A 63 -1.49 9.16 -0.47
CA PRO A 63 -2.23 10.24 -1.07
C PRO A 63 -2.92 9.73 -2.33
N LYS A 64 -4.18 10.14 -2.55
CA LYS A 64 -4.86 9.82 -3.80
C LYS A 64 -3.99 10.26 -4.97
N LEU A 65 -3.93 9.45 -6.01
CA LEU A 65 -3.43 9.88 -7.30
C LEU A 65 -4.32 11.05 -7.74
N HIS A 66 -3.97 12.27 -7.36
CA HIS A 66 -4.42 13.44 -8.10
C HIS A 66 -3.80 13.23 -9.47
N GLN A 67 -4.57 12.64 -10.40
CA GLN A 67 -4.33 12.91 -11.80
C GLN A 67 -4.30 14.43 -11.87
N GLY A 68 -3.11 15.00 -12.02
CA GLY A 68 -2.95 16.41 -12.28
C GLY A 68 -3.79 16.70 -13.49
N ASN A 69 -4.97 17.26 -13.27
CA ASN A 69 -5.78 17.79 -14.34
C ASN A 69 -5.01 19.03 -14.80
N GLN A 70 -4.44 18.84 -15.98
CA GLN A 70 -3.69 19.76 -16.84
C GLN A 70 -4.22 21.19 -16.85
#